data_AF-A0A229TQM7-F1
#
_entry.id   AF-A0A229TQM7-F1
#
_cell.length_a   1.000
_cell.length_b   1.000
_cell.length_c   1.000
_cell.angle_alpha   90.00
_cell.angle_beta   90.00
_cell.angle_gamma   90.00
#
_symmetry.space_group_name_H-M   'P 1'
#
loop_
_entity.id
_entity.type
_entity.pdbx_description
1 polymer ?
#
loop_
_entity_poly.entity_id
_entity_poly.type
_entity_poly.pdbx_seq_one_letter_code
_entity_poly.pdbx_strand_id
1 'polypeptide(L)'
;MTAAALAMDAYVHFDLASTYDTVADVISQGTLFRVTAVLAVVAGLLVLLVNRVWAPAFALLVAAGALVPVLLYRYVDVGELGPIPNMYEPVWYPDKTLTAVAEVVAVAGAAALLVLAKRRSGRAA
;
A
#
# COMPACT_ATOMS: atom_id res chain seq x y z
N MET A 1 -12.22 3.90 8.77
CA MET A 1 -10.77 3.86 9.07
C MET A 1 -9.98 3.26 7.93
N THR A 2 -10.21 2.00 7.51
CA THR A 2 -9.48 1.39 6.37
C THR A 2 -9.53 2.22 5.08
N ALA A 3 -10.71 2.62 4.62
CA ALA A 3 -10.83 3.42 3.40
C ALA A 3 -10.18 4.81 3.52
N ALA A 4 -10.23 5.44 4.70
CA ALA A 4 -9.57 6.71 4.96
C ALA A 4 -8.04 6.57 4.97
N ALA A 5 -7.53 5.47 5.56
CA ALA A 5 -6.11 5.15 5.56
C ALA A 5 -5.60 4.86 4.13
N LEU A 6 -6.38 4.13 3.32
CA LEU A 6 -6.06 3.90 1.89
C LEU A 6 -6.13 5.19 1.06
N ALA A 7 -7.02 6.12 1.40
CA ALA A 7 -7.06 7.43 0.74
C ALA A 7 -5.82 8.28 1.09
N MET A 8 -5.39 8.24 2.35
CA MET A 8 -4.16 8.90 2.79
C MET A 8 -2.92 8.27 2.12
N ASP A 9 -2.87 6.94 2.08
CA ASP A 9 -1.82 6.18 1.40
C ASP A 9 -1.71 6.59 -0.08
N ALA A 10 -2.84 6.63 -0.79
CA ALA A 10 -2.89 7.09 -2.18
C ALA A 10 -2.41 8.54 -2.34
N TYR A 11 -2.82 9.44 -1.44
CA TYR A 11 -2.39 10.84 -1.47
C TYR A 11 -0.87 10.95 -1.38
N VAL A 12 -0.25 10.32 -0.38
CA VAL A 12 1.22 10.45 -0.21
C VAL A 12 1.97 9.74 -1.34
N HIS A 13 1.47 8.61 -1.84
CA HIS A 13 2.09 7.95 -2.99
C HIS A 13 2.02 8.81 -4.26
N PHE A 14 0.90 9.49 -4.53
CA PHE A 14 0.83 10.43 -5.67
C PHE A 14 1.75 11.63 -5.50
N ASP A 15 1.85 12.18 -4.28
CA ASP A 15 2.73 13.31 -3.96
C ASP A 15 4.21 12.95 -4.15
N LEU A 16 4.64 11.81 -3.62
CA LEU A 16 6.02 11.31 -3.74
C LEU A 16 6.39 10.85 -5.15
N ALA A 17 5.42 10.46 -5.98
CA ALA A 17 5.70 9.88 -7.28
C ALA A 17 6.60 10.74 -8.16
N SER A 18 6.36 12.06 -8.20
CA SER A 18 7.16 12.97 -9.03
C SER A 18 8.60 13.13 -8.53
N THR A 19 8.78 13.17 -7.21
CA THR A 19 10.10 13.23 -6.56
C THR A 19 10.95 12.00 -6.88
N TYR A 20 10.31 10.84 -7.04
CA TYR A 20 10.98 9.56 -7.31
C TYR A 20 11.02 9.17 -8.80
N ASP A 21 10.64 10.06 -9.72
CA ASP A 21 10.75 9.77 -11.16
C ASP A 21 12.19 9.66 -11.64
N THR A 22 13.13 10.34 -10.98
CA THR A 22 14.55 10.28 -11.32
C THR A 22 15.23 9.01 -10.81
N VAL A 23 14.61 8.28 -9.88
CA VAL A 23 15.07 6.96 -9.46
C VAL A 23 14.46 5.93 -10.40
N ALA A 24 15.21 5.59 -11.45
CA ALA A 24 14.66 4.85 -12.58
C ALA A 24 15.58 3.77 -13.13
N ASP A 25 14.92 2.73 -13.63
CA ASP A 25 15.45 1.73 -14.56
C ASP A 25 14.37 1.55 -15.66
N VAL A 26 14.05 0.33 -16.09
CA VAL A 26 12.93 0.04 -17.01
C VAL A 26 11.59 0.56 -16.45
N ILE A 27 11.37 0.44 -15.14
CA ILE A 27 10.20 1.01 -14.44
C ILE A 27 10.71 1.97 -13.36
N SER A 28 10.34 3.26 -13.43
CA SER A 28 10.75 4.20 -12.39
C SER A 28 10.09 3.92 -11.04
N GLN A 29 10.78 4.27 -9.95
CA GLN A 29 10.20 4.23 -8.61
C GLN A 29 8.95 5.13 -8.54
N GLY A 30 8.97 6.30 -9.18
CA GLY A 30 7.78 7.14 -9.34
C GLY A 30 6.61 6.45 -10.05
N THR A 31 6.88 5.57 -11.03
CA THR A 31 5.83 4.75 -11.67
C THR A 31 5.23 3.74 -10.69
N LEU A 32 6.07 3.08 -9.89
CA LEU A 32 5.60 2.17 -8.83
C LEU A 32 4.70 2.90 -7.82
N PHE A 33 5.10 4.11 -7.39
CA PHE A 33 4.29 4.94 -6.51
C PHE A 33 2.89 5.23 -7.09
N ARG A 34 2.80 5.61 -8.37
CA ARG A 34 1.50 5.87 -9.04
C ARG A 34 0.64 4.62 -9.14
N VAL A 35 1.24 3.48 -9.47
CA VAL A 35 0.52 2.20 -9.55
C VAL A 35 -0.06 1.86 -8.18
N THR A 36 0.74 1.94 -7.12
CA THR A 36 0.28 1.70 -5.74
C THR A 36 -0.84 2.67 -5.36
N ALA A 37 -0.71 3.96 -5.68
CA ALA A 37 -1.73 4.96 -5.38
C ALA A 37 -3.08 4.65 -6.05
N VAL A 38 -3.07 4.27 -7.33
CA VAL A 38 -4.29 3.84 -8.06
C VAL A 38 -4.89 2.60 -7.42
N LEU A 39 -4.07 1.60 -7.09
CA LEU A 39 -4.54 0.38 -6.43
C LEU A 39 -5.15 0.68 -5.05
N ALA A 40 -4.57 1.62 -4.29
CA ALA A 40 -5.08 2.06 -3.00
C ALA A 40 -6.45 2.76 -3.12
N VAL A 41 -6.63 3.63 -4.12
CA VAL A 41 -7.94 4.23 -4.43
C VAL A 41 -8.97 3.14 -4.76
N VAL A 42 -8.62 2.21 -5.66
CA VAL A 42 -9.51 1.10 -6.04
C VAL A 42 -9.86 0.25 -4.81
N ALA A 43 -8.88 -0.11 -3.99
CA ALA A 43 -9.10 -0.85 -2.75
C ALA A 43 -10.01 -0.11 -1.77
N GLY A 44 -9.83 1.19 -1.61
CA GLY A 44 -10.67 2.04 -0.76
C GLY A 44 -12.12 2.03 -1.24
N LEU A 45 -12.34 2.20 -2.54
CA LEU A 45 -13.67 2.12 -3.15
C LEU A 45 -14.30 0.74 -3.00
N LEU A 46 -13.54 -0.33 -3.22
CA LEU A 46 -14.02 -1.70 -3.04
C LEU A 46 -14.44 -1.97 -1.59
N VAL A 47 -13.66 -1.53 -0.61
CA VAL A 47 -14.01 -1.66 0.81
C VAL A 47 -15.30 -0.92 1.17
N LEU A 48 -15.56 0.24 0.54
CA LEU A 48 -16.77 1.03 0.78
C LEU A 48 -18.01 0.48 0.07
N LEU A 49 -17.83 0.02 -1.18
CA LEU A 49 -18.96 -0.27 -2.08
C LEU A 49 -19.28 -1.77 -2.18
N VAL A 50 -18.34 -2.65 -1.84
CA VAL A 50 -18.46 -4.10 -2.08
C VAL A 50 -18.46 -4.89 -0.77
N ASN A 51 -19.60 -5.48 -0.42
CA ASN A 51 -19.75 -6.32 0.77
C ASN A 51 -19.39 -7.80 0.48
N ARG A 52 -18.17 -8.05 -0.02
CA ARG A 52 -17.65 -9.40 -0.29
C ARG A 52 -16.29 -9.60 0.37
N VAL A 53 -15.99 -10.83 0.79
CA VAL A 53 -14.73 -11.17 1.49
C VAL A 53 -13.47 -10.84 0.68
N TRP A 54 -13.55 -10.81 -0.65
CA TRP A 54 -12.42 -10.49 -1.51
C TRP A 54 -12.05 -9.00 -1.49
N ALA A 55 -12.99 -8.09 -1.18
CA ALA A 55 -12.70 -6.66 -1.11
C ALA A 55 -11.71 -6.29 0.00
N PRO A 56 -11.90 -6.69 1.28
CA PRO A 56 -10.90 -6.46 2.32
C PRO A 56 -9.64 -7.30 2.12
N ALA A 57 -9.71 -8.45 1.44
CA ALA A 57 -8.51 -9.22 1.08
C ALA A 57 -7.63 -8.46 0.07
N PHE A 58 -8.24 -7.88 -0.97
CA PHE A 58 -7.54 -7.03 -1.93
C PHE A 58 -6.93 -5.79 -1.25
N ALA A 59 -7.69 -5.11 -0.40
CA ALA A 59 -7.19 -3.97 0.37
C ALA A 59 -6.00 -4.34 1.27
N LEU A 60 -6.03 -5.52 1.89
CA LEU A 60 -4.91 -6.01 2.70
C LEU A 60 -3.67 -6.27 1.83
N LEU A 61 -3.83 -6.86 0.65
CA LEU A 61 -2.73 -7.10 -0.28
C LEU A 61 -2.08 -5.80 -0.76
N VAL A 62 -2.89 -4.79 -1.12
CA VAL A 62 -2.38 -3.49 -1.56
C VAL A 62 -1.62 -2.80 -0.43
N ALA A 63 -2.23 -2.67 0.76
CA ALA A 63 -1.59 -2.00 1.89
C ALA A 63 -0.33 -2.71 2.38
N ALA A 64 -0.32 -4.05 2.41
CA ALA A 64 0.87 -4.82 2.75
C ALA A 64 1.95 -4.72 1.65
N GLY A 65 1.53 -4.70 0.39
CA GLY A 65 2.41 -4.54 -0.76
C GLY A 65 3.09 -3.18 -0.83
N ALA A 66 2.54 -2.15 -0.17
CA ALA A 66 3.16 -0.84 -0.01
C ALA A 66 4.07 -0.79 1.24
N LEU A 67 3.57 -1.30 2.38
CA LEU A 67 4.30 -1.30 3.65
C LEU A 67 5.57 -2.15 3.63
N VAL A 68 5.51 -3.34 3.03
CA VAL A 68 6.64 -4.28 3.03
C VAL A 68 7.86 -3.67 2.32
N PRO A 69 7.75 -3.11 1.10
CA PRO A 69 8.85 -2.38 0.47
C PRO A 69 9.39 -1.22 1.30
N VAL A 70 8.53 -0.40 1.93
CA VAL A 70 8.97 0.73 2.78
C VAL A 70 9.88 0.25 3.90
N LEU A 71 9.53 -0.86 4.54
CA LEU A 71 10.34 -1.46 5.61
C LEU A 71 11.56 -2.20 5.06
N LEU A 72 11.40 -2.98 4.00
CA LEU A 72 12.47 -3.78 3.42
C LEU A 72 13.61 -2.89 2.92
N TYR A 73 13.32 -1.95 2.03
CA TYR A 73 14.30 -1.03 1.46
C TYR A 73 14.80 0.01 2.46
N ARG A 74 14.20 0.10 3.65
CA ARG A 74 14.76 0.89 4.76
C ARG A 74 15.89 0.17 5.47
N TYR A 75 15.81 -1.16 5.62
CA TYR A 75 16.74 -1.94 6.44
C TYR A 75 17.70 -2.80 5.64
N VAL A 76 17.36 -3.11 4.39
CA VAL A 76 18.12 -4.00 3.51
C VAL A 76 18.30 -3.32 2.17
N ASP A 77 19.55 -3.18 1.74
CA ASP A 77 19.87 -2.84 0.36
C ASP A 77 19.75 -4.11 -0.48
N VAL A 78 18.64 -4.24 -1.18
CA VAL A 78 18.36 -5.39 -2.04
C VAL A 78 19.03 -5.21 -3.42
N GLY A 79 19.51 -4.00 -3.74
CA GLY A 79 19.98 -3.64 -5.07
C GLY A 79 18.83 -3.52 -6.08
N GLU A 80 19.22 -3.53 -7.36
CA GLU A 80 18.28 -3.56 -8.49
C GLU A 80 17.63 -4.96 -8.62
N LEU A 81 16.33 -4.98 -8.91
CA LEU A 81 15.54 -6.20 -9.04
C LEU A 81 14.88 -6.27 -10.42
N GLY A 82 15.59 -6.84 -11.39
CA GLY A 82 15.07 -6.97 -12.75
C GLY A 82 14.78 -5.57 -13.35
N PRO A 83 13.53 -5.25 -13.72
CA PRO A 83 13.18 -3.94 -14.27
C PRO A 83 12.99 -2.83 -13.21
N ILE A 84 13.16 -3.15 -11.92
CA ILE A 84 12.95 -2.23 -10.79
C ILE A 84 14.31 -1.71 -10.32
N PRO A 85 14.50 -0.37 -10.21
CA PRO A 85 15.76 0.23 -9.77
C PRO A 85 16.06 -0.10 -8.30
N ASN A 86 17.27 0.20 -7.85
CA ASN A 86 17.58 0.14 -6.43
C ASN A 86 16.76 1.18 -5.66
N MET A 87 15.84 0.71 -4.83
CA MET A 87 14.95 1.54 -4.02
C MET A 87 15.44 1.73 -2.58
N TYR A 88 16.66 1.30 -2.26
CA TYR A 88 17.23 1.40 -0.91
C TYR A 88 17.24 2.85 -0.42
N GLU A 89 16.54 3.09 0.69
CA GLU A 89 16.41 4.42 1.29
C GLU A 89 16.51 4.29 2.82
N PRO A 90 17.71 4.45 3.40
CA PRO A 90 17.93 4.26 4.83
C PRO A 90 17.44 5.44 5.68
N VAL A 91 16.99 6.56 5.10
CA VAL A 91 16.56 7.71 5.90
C VAL A 91 15.05 7.65 6.17
N TRP A 92 14.66 8.07 7.37
CA TRP A 92 13.26 8.39 7.70
C TRP A 92 13.08 9.89 7.58
N TYR A 93 12.07 10.29 6.82
CA TYR A 93 11.63 11.67 6.68
C TYR A 93 10.12 11.75 6.91
N PRO A 94 9.53 12.96 7.08
CA PRO A 94 8.14 13.11 7.48
C PRO A 94 7.15 12.37 6.58
N ASP A 95 7.24 12.52 5.26
CA ASP A 95 6.28 11.89 4.33
C ASP A 95 6.40 10.36 4.34
N LYS A 96 7.62 9.82 4.43
CA LYS A 96 7.83 8.37 4.57
C LYS A 96 7.24 7.83 5.87
N THR A 97 7.38 8.57 6.97
CA THR A 97 6.77 8.20 8.25
C THR A 97 5.25 8.24 8.17
N LEU A 98 4.71 9.26 7.52
CA LEU A 98 3.27 9.43 7.32
C LEU A 98 2.67 8.30 6.48
N THR A 99 3.32 7.94 5.36
CA THR A 99 2.96 6.77 4.55
C THR A 99 3.00 5.49 5.38
N ALA A 100 4.11 5.21 6.08
CA ALA A 100 4.23 3.98 6.87
C ALA A 100 3.14 3.86 7.94
N VAL A 101 2.77 4.96 8.60
CA VAL A 101 1.66 4.97 9.57
C VAL A 101 0.32 4.72 8.88
N ALA A 102 0.05 5.39 7.75
CA ALA A 102 -1.17 5.20 6.99
C ALA A 102 -1.32 3.74 6.52
N GLU A 103 -0.25 3.15 6.00
CA GLU A 103 -0.19 1.76 5.56
C GLU A 103 -0.42 0.79 6.72
N VAL A 104 0.21 0.99 7.88
CA VAL A 104 -0.03 0.15 9.07
C VAL A 104 -1.51 0.19 9.49
N VAL A 105 -2.13 1.37 9.49
CA VAL A 105 -3.57 1.51 9.80
C VAL A 105 -4.43 0.83 8.73
N ALA A 106 -4.06 0.94 7.45
CA ALA A 106 -4.75 0.30 6.35
C ALA A 106 -4.66 -1.24 6.44
N VAL A 107 -3.47 -1.80 6.71
CA VAL A 107 -3.23 -3.23 6.94
C VAL A 107 -4.06 -3.73 8.11
N ALA A 108 -3.98 -3.07 9.27
CA ALA A 108 -4.73 -3.47 10.46
C ALA A 108 -6.25 -3.41 10.22
N GLY A 109 -6.73 -2.34 9.59
CA GLY A 109 -8.14 -2.17 9.26
C GLY A 109 -8.65 -3.19 8.24
N ALA A 110 -7.87 -3.48 7.19
CA ALA A 110 -8.22 -4.46 6.18
C ALA A 110 -8.22 -5.89 6.75
N ALA A 111 -7.23 -6.23 7.58
CA ALA A 111 -7.18 -7.52 8.28
C ALA A 111 -8.40 -7.72 9.21
N ALA A 112 -8.76 -6.70 9.99
CA ALA A 112 -9.95 -6.75 10.84
C ALA A 112 -11.24 -6.95 10.03
N LEU A 113 -11.41 -6.20 8.94
CA LEU A 113 -12.56 -6.37 8.04
C LEU A 113 -12.61 -7.78 7.41
N LEU A 114 -11.46 -8.33 7.02
CA LEU A 114 -11.38 -9.67 6.44
C LEU A 114 -11.79 -10.75 7.46
N VAL A 115 -11.32 -10.65 8.70
CA VAL A 115 -11.73 -11.56 9.79
C VAL A 115 -13.23 -11.45 10.05
N LEU A 116 -13.78 -10.24 10.11
CA LEU A 116 -15.21 -10.01 10.32
C LEU A 116 -16.07 -10.52 9.15
N ALA A 117 -15.60 -10.36 7.91
CA ALA A 117 -16.30 -10.85 6.72
C ALA A 117 -16.35 -12.38 6.70
N LYS A 118 -15.23 -13.07 6.98
CA LYS A 118 -15.18 -14.54 7.06
C LYS A 118 -16.12 -15.09 8.14
N ARG A 119 -16.17 -14.44 9.32
CA ARG A 119 -17.07 -14.83 10.41
C ARG A 119 -18.54 -14.69 10.03
N ARG A 120 -18.91 -13.68 9.24
CA ARG A 120 -20.28 -13.51 8.74
C ARG A 120 -20.67 -14.57 7.71
N SER A 121 -19.77 -14.89 6.77
CA SER A 121 -20.00 -15.96 5.79
C SER A 121 -20.15 -17.34 6.43
N GLY A 122 -19.38 -17.64 7.48
CA GLY A 122 -19.48 -18.91 8.20
C GLY A 122 -20.69 -19.05 9.15
N ARG A 123 -21.40 -17.95 9.45
CA ARG A 123 -22.66 -17.97 10.24
C ARG A 123 -23.91 -18.12 9.37
N ALA A 124 -23.79 -17.95 8.06
CA ALA A 124 -24.89 -18.04 7.10
C ALA A 124 -24.97 -19.41 6.39
N ALA A 125 -24.07 -20.34 6.77
CA ALA A 125 -24.02 -21.73 6.30
C ALA A 125 -24.36 -22.66 7.46
#